data_AF-A0A4X2LXT6-F1
#
_entry.id   AF-A0A4X2LXT6-F1
#
_cell.length_a   1.000
_cell.length_b   1.000
_cell.length_c   1.000
_cell.angle_alpha   90.00
_cell.angle_beta   90.00
_cell.angle_gamma   90.00
#
_symmetry.space_group_name_H-M   'P 1'
#
loop_
_entity.id
_entity.type
_entity.pdbx_description
1 polymer ?
#
loop_
_entity_poly.entity_id
_entity_poly.type
_entity_poly.pdbx_seq_one_letter_code
_entity_poly.pdbx_strand_id
1 'polypeptide(L)'
;MLTNGPFVLLCHYTFLLKPTKCNVCSLFHIGFCYSGMKSCTASTGQHCVTKNYFIIQNSGLALYHYSKLGCKTDCENEDITSKRERLEILCCRDKDYCNMPFGSQIPSYYEPGP
;
A
#
# COMPACT_ATOMS: atom_id res chain seq x y z
N MET A 1 -39.13 22.53 31.41
CA MET A 1 -38.43 23.50 30.55
C MET A 1 -37.14 22.86 30.04
N LEU A 2 -36.96 22.95 28.73
CA LEU A 2 -35.77 22.65 27.90
C LEU A 2 -35.33 21.18 27.71
N THR A 3 -35.40 20.79 26.44
CA THR A 3 -35.09 19.53 25.77
C THR A 3 -33.59 19.28 25.63
N ASN A 4 -33.11 18.06 25.94
CA ASN A 4 -31.81 17.59 25.46
C ASN A 4 -31.95 16.12 25.04
N GLY A 5 -32.21 15.92 23.75
CA GLY A 5 -32.50 14.60 23.18
C GLY A 5 -31.25 13.72 23.00
N PRO A 6 -31.44 12.40 22.80
CA PRO A 6 -30.38 11.41 22.61
C PRO A 6 -29.69 11.51 21.23
N PHE A 7 -30.07 12.48 20.39
CA PHE A 7 -29.59 12.60 19.00
C PHE A 7 -28.14 13.07 18.86
N VAL A 8 -27.49 13.56 19.93
CA VAL A 8 -26.12 14.10 19.84
C VAL A 8 -25.05 12.98 19.76
N LEU A 9 -25.37 11.75 20.17
CA LEU A 9 -24.35 10.69 20.27
C LEU A 9 -24.03 9.93 18.97
N LEU A 10 -24.82 10.06 17.91
CA LEU A 10 -24.61 9.31 16.65
C LEU A 10 -23.74 10.05 15.62
N CYS A 11 -23.42 11.33 15.84
CA CYS A 11 -22.66 12.13 14.86
C CYS A 11 -21.12 12.00 14.98
N HIS A 12 -20.60 11.42 16.07
CA HIS A 12 -19.15 11.23 16.24
C HIS A 12 -18.60 9.95 15.57
N TYR A 13 -19.44 9.00 15.16
CA TYR A 13 -18.97 7.74 14.60
C TYR A 13 -18.77 7.77 13.07
N THR A 14 -19.24 8.82 12.40
CA THR A 14 -19.28 8.89 10.93
C THR A 14 -18.07 9.58 10.27
N PHE A 15 -17.01 9.95 11.01
CA PHE A 15 -16.00 10.88 10.48
C PHE A 15 -14.54 10.62 10.92
N LEU A 16 -14.00 9.41 10.76
CA LEU A 16 -12.56 9.18 10.92
C LEU A 16 -11.90 8.36 9.80
N LEU A 17 -12.55 8.20 8.64
CA LEU A 17 -11.85 7.74 7.44
C LEU A 17 -11.02 8.90 6.88
N LYS A 18 -9.83 9.09 7.45
CA LYS A 18 -8.84 10.04 6.92
C LYS A 18 -8.43 9.55 5.52
N PRO A 19 -8.54 10.39 4.48
CA PRO A 19 -8.04 10.04 3.17
C PRO A 19 -6.54 9.72 3.29
N THR A 20 -6.16 8.50 2.92
CA THR A 20 -4.78 8.02 3.04
C THR A 20 -4.06 8.22 1.71
N LYS A 21 -2.89 8.87 1.73
CA LYS A 21 -2.03 8.96 0.55
C LYS A 21 -1.23 7.67 0.38
N CYS A 22 -1.05 7.21 -0.85
CA CYS A 22 -0.28 6.00 -1.17
C CYS A 22 0.79 6.31 -2.21
N ASN A 23 1.90 5.56 -2.19
CA ASN A 23 2.88 5.59 -3.25
C ASN A 23 2.32 4.92 -4.51
N VAL A 24 2.64 5.48 -5.67
CA VAL A 24 2.30 4.92 -6.99
C VAL A 24 3.60 4.71 -7.75
N CYS A 25 3.84 3.45 -8.13
CA CYS A 25 5.00 3.07 -8.92
C CYS A 25 4.68 1.81 -9.74
N SER A 26 4.94 1.84 -11.05
CA SER A 26 4.69 0.68 -11.93
C SER A 26 5.86 -0.30 -11.98
N LEU A 27 7.07 0.15 -11.61
CA LEU A 27 8.28 -0.64 -11.53
C LEU A 27 9.14 -0.18 -10.34
N PHE A 28 8.80 -0.69 -9.16
CA PHE A 28 9.54 -0.47 -7.93
C PHE A 28 10.49 -1.66 -7.70
N HIS A 29 11.76 -1.40 -7.42
CA HIS A 29 12.73 -2.44 -7.18
C HIS A 29 13.76 -1.94 -6.17
N ILE A 30 13.84 -2.60 -5.00
CA ILE A 30 14.87 -2.37 -3.97
C ILE A 30 15.02 -0.88 -3.61
N GLY A 31 13.91 -0.21 -3.28
CA GLY A 31 13.93 1.20 -2.84
C GLY A 31 13.84 2.23 -3.96
N PHE A 32 13.97 1.83 -5.23
CA PHE A 32 13.91 2.76 -6.36
C PHE A 32 12.66 2.56 -7.22
N CYS A 33 12.06 3.67 -7.67
CA CYS A 33 10.96 3.67 -8.62
C CYS A 33 11.45 4.12 -10.02
N TYR A 34 11.64 3.18 -10.94
CA TYR A 34 12.15 3.47 -12.29
C TYR A 34 11.18 4.30 -13.15
N SER A 35 9.89 4.29 -12.82
CA SER A 35 8.88 5.11 -13.52
C SER A 35 8.74 6.53 -12.95
N GLY A 36 9.55 6.90 -11.95
CA GLY A 36 9.32 8.07 -11.11
C GLY A 36 8.21 7.82 -10.09
N MET A 37 8.49 8.15 -8.82
CA MET A 37 7.52 7.96 -7.73
C MET A 37 6.38 8.99 -7.86
N LYS A 38 5.14 8.50 -7.81
CA LYS A 38 3.92 9.33 -7.80
C LYS A 38 3.09 9.04 -6.55
N SER A 39 1.96 9.72 -6.41
CA SER A 39 1.01 9.47 -5.32
C SER A 39 -0.44 9.39 -5.78
N CYS A 40 -1.24 8.56 -5.11
CA CYS A 40 -2.70 8.59 -5.17
C CYS A 40 -3.27 8.85 -3.77
N THR A 41 -4.49 9.38 -3.71
CA THR A 41 -5.27 9.47 -2.47
C THR A 41 -6.33 8.38 -2.50
N ALA A 42 -6.31 7.46 -1.54
CA ALA A 42 -7.28 6.40 -1.43
C ALA A 42 -8.69 6.98 -1.18
N SER A 43 -9.61 6.73 -2.12
CA SER A 43 -11.02 7.08 -1.98
C SER A 43 -11.75 6.07 -1.09
N THR A 44 -13.05 6.30 -0.83
CA THR A 44 -13.90 5.37 -0.07
C THR A 44 -13.81 3.95 -0.64
N GLY A 45 -13.46 2.98 0.21
CA GLY A 45 -13.29 1.57 -0.20
C GLY A 45 -11.95 1.24 -0.87
N GLN A 46 -11.09 2.23 -1.12
CA GLN A 46 -9.73 2.00 -1.58
C GLN A 46 -8.73 2.01 -0.43
N HIS A 47 -7.65 1.24 -0.59
CA HIS A 47 -6.51 1.23 0.32
C HIS A 47 -5.19 1.21 -0.45
N CYS A 48 -4.10 1.50 0.24
CA CYS A 48 -2.77 1.40 -0.36
C CYS A 48 -2.43 -0.07 -0.60
N VAL A 49 -1.82 -0.35 -1.74
CA VAL A 49 -1.43 -1.71 -2.16
C VAL A 49 0.03 -1.77 -2.57
N THR A 50 0.65 -2.89 -2.25
CA THR A 50 1.92 -3.37 -2.78
C THR A 50 1.68 -4.73 -3.43
N LYS A 51 2.02 -4.86 -4.71
CA LYS A 51 2.01 -6.14 -5.43
C LYS A 51 3.44 -6.57 -5.68
N ASN A 52 3.92 -7.59 -4.97
CA ASN A 52 5.26 -8.15 -5.15
C ASN A 52 5.19 -9.30 -6.17
N TYR A 53 5.98 -9.18 -7.23
CA TYR A 53 6.10 -10.19 -8.27
C TYR A 53 7.37 -10.99 -8.03
N PHE A 54 7.24 -12.31 -8.03
CA PHE A 54 8.34 -13.26 -7.88
C PHE A 54 8.39 -14.20 -9.08
N ILE A 55 9.60 -14.56 -9.50
CA ILE A 55 9.85 -15.61 -10.49
C ILE A 55 10.23 -16.88 -9.75
N ILE A 56 9.56 -17.99 -10.07
CA ILE A 56 9.84 -19.30 -9.51
C ILE A 56 10.88 -19.99 -10.39
N GLN A 57 12.05 -20.26 -9.81
CA GLN A 57 13.10 -21.01 -10.47
C GLN A 57 12.77 -22.51 -10.59
N ASN A 58 13.50 -23.23 -11.43
CA ASN A 58 13.37 -24.69 -11.54
C ASN A 58 13.64 -25.43 -10.21
N SER A 59 14.37 -24.81 -9.29
CA SER A 59 14.60 -25.29 -7.91
C SER A 59 13.36 -25.18 -7.00
N GLY A 60 12.30 -24.50 -7.45
CA GLY A 60 11.13 -24.13 -6.64
C GLY A 60 11.31 -22.85 -5.82
N LEU A 61 12.51 -22.23 -5.84
CA LEU A 61 12.77 -20.98 -5.13
C LEU A 61 12.04 -19.81 -5.82
N ALA A 62 11.22 -19.09 -5.05
CA ALA A 62 10.61 -17.84 -5.49
C ALA A 62 11.58 -16.67 -5.24
N LEU A 63 12.10 -16.10 -6.33
CA LEU A 63 12.97 -14.93 -6.28
C LEU A 63 12.16 -13.67 -6.54
N TYR A 64 12.33 -12.67 -5.68
CA TYR A 64 11.74 -11.35 -5.90
C TYR A 64 12.22 -10.77 -7.24
N HIS A 65 11.28 -10.22 -8.00
CA HIS A 65 11.54 -9.60 -9.29
C HIS A 65 11.31 -8.09 -9.25
N TYR A 66 10.11 -7.63 -8.86
CA TYR A 66 9.78 -6.22 -8.69
C TYR A 66 8.46 -6.06 -7.95
N SER A 67 8.13 -4.82 -7.56
CA SER A 67 6.85 -4.46 -6.96
C SER A 67 6.08 -3.42 -7.79
N LYS A 68 4.75 -3.47 -7.72
CA LYS A 68 3.87 -2.36 -8.13
C LYS A 68 3.21 -1.76 -6.90
N LEU A 69 3.22 -0.44 -6.80
CA LEU A 69 2.63 0.32 -5.70
C LEU A 69 1.42 1.12 -6.21
N GLY A 70 0.35 1.24 -5.43
CA GLY A 70 -0.76 2.12 -5.77
C GLY A 70 -1.92 2.11 -4.79
N CYS A 71 -3.11 2.44 -5.30
CA CYS A 71 -4.39 2.33 -4.61
C CYS A 71 -5.20 1.17 -5.24
N LYS A 72 -5.88 0.35 -4.43
CA LYS A 72 -6.76 -0.74 -4.88
C LYS A 72 -8.10 -0.67 -4.12
N THR A 73 -9.20 -0.73 -4.85
CA THR A 73 -10.55 -0.95 -4.29
C THR A 73 -10.63 -2.37 -3.74
N ASP A 74 -11.24 -2.54 -2.57
CA ASP A 74 -11.42 -3.85 -1.92
C ASP A 74 -10.06 -4.59 -1.83
N CYS A 75 -9.10 -3.87 -1.23
CA CYS A 75 -7.75 -4.38 -1.06
C CYS A 75 -7.72 -5.38 0.10
N GLU A 76 -7.46 -6.64 -0.24
CA GLU A 76 -7.19 -7.73 0.70
C GLU A 76 -5.80 -8.33 0.44
N ASN A 77 -5.22 -8.91 1.50
CA ASN A 77 -3.95 -9.60 1.38
C ASN A 77 -4.16 -10.93 0.65
N GLU A 78 -3.38 -11.19 -0.39
CA GLU A 78 -3.50 -12.38 -1.23
C GLU A 78 -2.12 -12.94 -1.56
N ASP A 79 -2.00 -14.26 -1.66
CA ASP A 79 -0.78 -14.94 -2.12
C ASP A 79 -1.15 -15.94 -3.21
N ILE A 80 -0.79 -15.61 -4.44
CA ILE A 80 -1.20 -16.31 -5.65
C ILE A 80 0.04 -16.93 -6.27
N THR A 81 0.09 -18.26 -6.32
CA THR A 81 1.21 -18.99 -6.91
C THR A 81 0.77 -19.72 -8.17
N SER A 82 1.52 -19.53 -9.26
CA SER A 82 1.41 -20.28 -10.51
C SER A 82 2.66 -21.12 -10.74
N LYS A 83 2.78 -21.79 -11.89
CA LYS A 83 3.92 -22.69 -12.18
C LYS A 83 5.29 -21.97 -12.20
N ARG A 84 5.34 -20.72 -12.65
CA ARG A 84 6.60 -19.96 -12.84
C ARG A 84 6.63 -18.61 -12.14
N GLU A 85 5.54 -18.22 -11.51
CA GLU A 85 5.38 -16.90 -10.93
C GLU A 85 4.61 -16.99 -9.62
N ARG A 86 4.99 -16.17 -8.63
CA ARG A 86 4.22 -15.92 -7.42
C ARG A 86 3.91 -14.43 -7.34
N LEU A 87 2.68 -14.10 -7.00
CA LEU A 87 2.18 -12.75 -6.80
C LEU A 87 1.70 -12.62 -5.37
N GLU A 88 2.33 -11.74 -4.61
CA GLU A 88 1.89 -11.40 -3.26
C GLU A 88 1.28 -9.99 -3.29
N ILE A 89 0.04 -9.87 -2.80
CA ILE A 89 -0.70 -8.62 -2.68
C ILE A 89 -0.76 -8.28 -1.19
N LEU A 90 -0.21 -7.12 -0.83
CA LEU A 90 -0.21 -6.60 0.53
C LEU A 90 -0.95 -5.28 0.58
N CYS A 91 -1.89 -5.17 1.51
CA CYS A 91 -2.74 -4.00 1.71
C CYS A 91 -2.44 -3.36 3.06
N CYS A 92 -2.39 -2.04 3.10
CA CYS A 92 -2.23 -1.28 4.33
C CYS A 92 -3.20 -0.10 4.38
N ARG A 93 -3.57 0.29 5.61
CA ARG A 93 -4.62 1.27 5.90
C ARG A 93 -4.11 2.29 6.92
N ASP A 94 -4.79 3.42 7.01
CA ASP A 94 -4.73 4.39 8.11
C ASP A 94 -3.38 5.12 8.34
N LYS A 95 -2.38 4.89 7.46
CA LYS A 95 -1.10 5.60 7.47
C LYS A 95 -0.70 6.02 6.07
N ASP A 96 -0.39 7.30 5.90
CA ASP A 96 0.11 7.85 4.63
C ASP A 96 1.39 7.13 4.20
N TYR A 97 1.46 6.78 2.91
CA TYR A 97 2.59 6.13 2.24
C TYR A 97 2.99 4.78 2.85
N CYS A 98 2.05 4.09 3.50
CA CYS A 98 2.30 2.80 4.17
C CYS A 98 2.74 1.66 3.23
N ASN A 99 2.52 1.80 1.92
CA ASN A 99 2.83 0.76 0.93
C ASN A 99 4.27 0.81 0.41
N MET A 100 5.23 1.27 1.22
CA MET A 100 6.65 1.04 0.94
C MET A 100 7.02 -0.39 1.35
N PRO A 101 7.59 -1.22 0.46
CA PRO A 101 8.01 -2.57 0.82
C PRO A 101 9.01 -2.60 1.99
N PHE A 102 8.89 -3.57 2.89
CA PHE A 102 9.83 -3.69 4.01
C PHE A 102 11.28 -3.84 3.51
N GLY A 103 12.24 -3.22 4.19
CA GLY A 103 13.66 -3.22 3.78
C GLY A 103 14.00 -2.34 2.56
N SER A 104 13.02 -1.65 1.97
CA SER A 104 13.23 -0.71 0.87
C SER A 104 13.45 0.74 1.30
N GLN A 105 13.38 1.02 2.60
CA GLN A 105 13.75 2.31 3.17
C GLN A 105 15.26 2.47 3.06
N ILE A 106 15.70 3.35 2.16
CA ILE A 106 17.08 3.81 2.15
C ILE A 106 17.29 4.54 3.48
N PRO A 107 18.31 4.17 4.26
CA PRO A 107 18.56 4.87 5.52
C PRO A 107 18.84 6.35 5.27
N SER A 108 18.38 7.22 6.17
CA SER A 108 18.44 8.69 6.02
C SER A 108 19.85 9.26 5.84
N TYR A 109 20.90 8.49 6.12
CA TYR A 109 22.30 8.88 5.90
C TYR A 109 22.77 8.79 4.44
N TYR A 110 21.96 8.25 3.53
CA TYR A 110 22.24 8.18 2.08
C TYR A 110 21.34 9.10 1.23
N GLU A 111 20.54 9.98 1.84
CA GLU A 111 19.84 10.99 1.06
C GLU A 111 20.88 11.96 0.46
N PRO A 112 20.93 12.14 -0.87
CA PRO A 112 21.71 13.22 -1.45
C PRO A 112 21.13 14.53 -0.92
N GLY A 113 21.96 15.30 -0.21
CA GLY A 113 21.59 16.62 0.29
C GLY A 113 21.14 17.57 -0.83
N PRO A 114 20.55 18.72 -0.46
CA PRO A 114 19.89 19.64 -1.40
C PRO A 114 20.80 20.12 -2.53
#